data_AF-A0A8R2A420-F1
#
_entry.id   AF-A0A8R2A420-F1
#
_cell.length_a   1.000
_cell.length_b   1.000
_cell.length_c   1.000
_cell.angle_alpha   90.00
_cell.angle_beta   90.00
_cell.angle_gamma   90.00
#
_symmetry.space_group_name_H-M   'P 1'
#
loop_
_entity.id
_entity.type
_entity.pdbx_description
1 polymer ?
#
loop_
_entity_poly.entity_id
_entity_poly.type
_entity_poly.pdbx_seq_one_letter_code
_entity_poly.pdbx_strand_id
1 'polypeptide(L)'
;MSMGDKVTNLWKRASDEGENRDEIPWHLKYGSRTLGTFAGIVNLFTGVWNGLGLIFLNTDCLFGGIIQLLLGILLIALEAPFLCVFIDYMQKVSDVAENKPYWTRAILYAGLSLVPILLCFGPSTLIASALVFCTGLLYGLMSVGKKAPAEQMKTTASTLEP
;
A
#
# COMPACT_ATOMS: atom_id res chain seq x y z
N MET A 1 -2.06 -15.41 -22.98
CA MET A 1 -3.39 -14.95 -22.52
C MET A 1 -3.74 -13.69 -23.29
N SER A 2 -4.94 -13.59 -23.84
CA SER A 2 -5.40 -12.37 -24.50
C SER A 2 -5.45 -11.23 -23.47
N MET A 3 -5.30 -9.98 -23.90
CA MET A 3 -5.35 -8.82 -23.00
C MET A 3 -6.69 -8.75 -22.24
N GLY A 4 -7.77 -9.20 -22.89
CA GLY A 4 -9.08 -9.37 -22.25
C GLY A 4 -9.04 -10.37 -21.09
N ASP A 5 -8.42 -11.54 -21.27
CA ASP A 5 -8.29 -12.55 -20.21
C ASP A 5 -7.45 -12.03 -19.04
N LYS A 6 -6.39 -11.25 -19.31
CA LYS A 6 -5.58 -10.62 -18.26
C LYS A 6 -6.42 -9.64 -17.45
N VAL A 7 -7.20 -8.78 -18.11
CA VAL A 7 -8.07 -7.81 -17.44
C VAL A 7 -9.19 -8.51 -16.67
N THR A 8 -9.85 -9.50 -17.24
CA THR A 8 -10.92 -10.27 -16.57
C THR A 8 -10.37 -11.05 -15.37
N ASN A 9 -9.18 -11.65 -15.47
CA ASN A 9 -8.54 -12.32 -14.35
C ASN A 9 -8.11 -11.33 -13.25
N LEU A 10 -7.66 -10.13 -13.60
CA LEU A 10 -7.38 -9.06 -12.62
C LEU A 10 -8.66 -8.58 -11.93
N TRP A 11 -9.77 -8.46 -12.66
CA TRP A 11 -11.07 -8.05 -12.12
C TRP A 11 -11.65 -9.13 -11.20
N LYS A 12 -11.57 -10.39 -11.62
CA LYS A 12 -11.99 -11.54 -10.82
C LYS A 12 -11.14 -11.67 -9.55
N ARG A 13 -9.82 -11.45 -9.62
CA ARG A 13 -8.94 -11.37 -8.43
C ARG A 13 -9.31 -10.22 -7.50
N ALA A 14 -9.54 -9.03 -8.04
CA ALA A 14 -9.95 -7.87 -7.26
C ALA A 14 -11.28 -8.12 -6.51
N SER A 15 -12.15 -8.95 -7.10
CA SER A 15 -13.42 -9.42 -6.53
C SER A 15 -13.26 -10.61 -5.56
N ASP A 16 -12.29 -11.50 -5.76
CA ASP A 16 -12.04 -12.69 -4.91
C ASP A 16 -11.33 -12.30 -3.59
N GLU A 17 -10.46 -11.29 -3.64
CA GLU A 17 -10.03 -10.59 -2.42
C GLU A 17 -11.23 -10.02 -1.64
N GLY A 18 -12.33 -9.72 -2.36
CA GLY A 18 -13.67 -9.37 -1.89
C GLY A 18 -14.33 -10.45 -1.02
N GLU A 19 -14.33 -11.68 -1.51
CA GLU A 19 -15.16 -12.81 -1.07
C GLU A 19 -14.57 -13.59 0.13
N ASN A 20 -13.24 -13.69 0.26
CA ASN A 20 -12.61 -14.40 1.39
C ASN A 20 -12.70 -13.62 2.74
N ARG A 21 -13.38 -12.47 2.78
CA ARG A 21 -13.32 -11.50 3.90
C ARG A 21 -14.61 -10.69 4.07
N ASP A 22 -15.73 -11.37 4.24
CA ASP A 22 -17.03 -10.76 4.60
C ASP A 22 -17.01 -9.95 5.90
N GLU A 23 -15.91 -9.99 6.66
CA GLU A 23 -15.76 -9.27 7.93
C GLU A 23 -15.21 -7.84 7.80
N ILE A 24 -14.61 -7.46 6.67
CA ILE A 24 -13.94 -6.15 6.52
C ILE A 24 -14.84 -5.15 5.77
N PRO A 25 -15.09 -3.94 6.33
CA PRO A 25 -15.91 -2.91 5.67
C PRO A 25 -15.38 -2.54 4.28
N TRP A 26 -16.28 -2.47 3.29
CA TRP A 26 -15.94 -2.14 1.89
C TRP A 26 -15.17 -0.82 1.73
N HIS A 27 -15.43 0.17 2.59
CA HIS A 27 -14.72 1.46 2.60
C HIS A 27 -13.21 1.33 2.86
N LEU A 28 -12.79 0.41 3.73
CA LEU A 28 -11.36 0.19 4.02
C LEU A 28 -10.66 -0.55 2.87
N LYS A 29 -11.40 -1.40 2.17
CA LYS A 29 -10.93 -2.16 1.01
C LYS A 29 -10.70 -1.26 -0.21
N TYR A 30 -11.66 -0.40 -0.52
CA TYR A 30 -11.54 0.55 -1.62
C TYR A 30 -10.63 1.73 -1.27
N GLY A 31 -10.66 2.17 0.00
CA GLY A 31 -9.82 3.23 0.53
C GLY A 31 -8.33 2.87 0.48
N SER A 32 -7.94 1.68 0.93
CA SER A 32 -6.53 1.24 0.87
C SER A 32 -5.99 1.16 -0.56
N ARG A 33 -6.77 0.60 -1.50
CA ARG A 33 -6.36 0.52 -2.92
C ARG A 33 -6.18 1.88 -3.59
N THR A 34 -7.15 2.78 -3.39
CA THR A 34 -7.11 4.13 -3.98
C THR A 34 -6.03 4.98 -3.33
N LEU A 35 -5.88 4.92 -2.01
CA LEU A 35 -4.82 5.60 -1.27
C LEU A 35 -3.44 5.06 -1.69
N GLY A 36 -3.30 3.74 -1.88
CA GLY A 36 -2.08 3.09 -2.35
C GLY A 36 -1.65 3.58 -3.72
N THR A 37 -2.58 3.54 -4.67
CA THR A 37 -2.32 4.03 -6.04
C THR A 37 -1.92 5.51 -6.03
N PHE A 38 -2.64 6.34 -5.27
CA PHE A 38 -2.35 7.76 -5.16
C PHE A 38 -0.99 8.03 -4.49
N ALA A 39 -0.69 7.31 -3.40
CA ALA A 39 0.59 7.40 -2.70
C ALA A 39 1.74 7.03 -3.65
N GLY A 40 1.62 5.97 -4.44
CA GLY A 40 2.64 5.56 -5.41
C GLY A 40 2.89 6.62 -6.49
N ILE A 41 1.83 7.24 -7.02
CA ILE A 41 1.94 8.34 -8.00
C ILE A 41 2.66 9.54 -7.38
N VAL A 42 2.25 9.96 -6.19
CA VAL A 42 2.91 11.08 -5.48
C VAL A 42 4.38 10.75 -5.23
N ASN A 43 4.70 9.51 -4.83
CA ASN A 43 6.07 9.06 -4.61
C ASN A 43 6.92 9.15 -5.88
N LEU A 44 6.35 8.81 -7.05
CA LEU A 44 7.01 8.96 -8.34
C LEU A 44 7.29 10.43 -8.67
N PHE A 45 6.28 11.29 -8.59
CA PHE A 45 6.44 12.72 -8.88
C PHE A 45 7.45 13.38 -7.95
N THR A 46 7.37 13.10 -6.65
CA THR A 46 8.31 13.63 -5.67
C THR A 46 9.71 13.05 -5.82
N GLY A 47 9.86 11.78 -6.20
CA GLY A 47 11.16 11.16 -6.47
C GLY A 47 11.86 11.81 -7.65
N VAL A 48 11.14 12.08 -8.75
CA VAL A 48 11.67 12.83 -9.91
C VAL A 48 12.01 14.26 -9.51
N TRP A 49 11.15 14.93 -8.74
CA TRP A 49 11.37 16.31 -8.30
C TRP A 49 12.58 16.44 -7.37
N ASN A 50 12.76 15.51 -6.43
CA ASN A 50 13.95 15.45 -5.58
C ASN A 50 15.21 15.10 -6.37
N GLY A 51 15.11 14.27 -7.41
CA GLY A 51 16.23 13.98 -8.32
C GLY A 51 16.63 15.17 -9.21
N LEU A 52 15.65 15.94 -9.71
CA LEU A 52 15.89 17.15 -10.54
C LEU A 52 16.31 18.36 -9.71
N GLY A 53 15.66 18.60 -8.56
CA GLY A 53 16.01 19.66 -7.62
C GLY A 53 17.43 19.54 -7.07
N LEU A 54 18.04 18.36 -7.22
CA LEU A 54 19.37 18.02 -6.78
C LEU A 54 20.52 18.56 -7.63
N ILE A 55 20.25 19.05 -8.85
CA ILE A 55 21.29 19.73 -9.65
C ILE A 55 21.92 20.91 -8.88
N PHE A 56 21.25 21.40 -7.83
CA PHE A 56 21.68 22.55 -7.05
C PHE A 56 22.20 22.30 -5.62
N LEU A 57 21.95 21.19 -4.91
CA LEU A 57 22.07 21.27 -3.42
C LEU A 57 22.37 20.07 -2.48
N ASN A 58 22.66 18.80 -2.86
CA ASN A 58 23.34 17.77 -1.99
C ASN A 58 23.27 16.35 -2.57
N THR A 59 24.26 15.48 -2.32
CA THR A 59 24.34 14.11 -2.90
C THR A 59 23.45 13.06 -2.19
N ASP A 60 23.17 13.24 -0.90
CA ASP A 60 22.43 12.24 -0.09
C ASP A 60 20.95 12.13 -0.48
N CYS A 61 20.34 13.24 -0.91
CA CYS A 61 18.97 13.27 -1.37
C CYS A 61 18.75 12.58 -2.73
N LEU A 62 19.82 12.30 -3.49
CA LEU A 62 19.75 11.58 -4.77
C LEU A 62 19.46 10.11 -4.51
N PHE A 63 20.19 9.51 -3.58
CA PHE A 63 19.98 8.13 -3.16
C PHE A 63 18.59 7.96 -2.53
N GLY A 64 18.17 8.91 -1.69
CA GLY A 64 16.80 8.95 -1.16
C GLY A 64 15.74 9.03 -2.27
N GLY A 65 15.93 9.90 -3.27
CA GLY A 65 15.03 10.05 -4.41
C GLY A 65 14.92 8.80 -5.30
N ILE A 66 16.04 8.13 -5.58
CA ILE A 66 16.05 6.88 -6.37
C ILE A 66 15.31 5.76 -5.63
N ILE A 67 15.58 5.59 -4.33
CA ILE A 67 14.88 4.61 -3.50
C ILE A 67 13.39 4.95 -3.46
N GLN A 68 13.04 6.23 -3.35
CA GLN A 68 11.65 6.68 -3.37
C GLN A 68 10.95 6.38 -4.70
N LEU A 69 11.63 6.54 -5.84
CA LEU A 69 11.11 6.14 -7.15
C LEU A 69 10.85 4.63 -7.21
N LEU A 70 11.81 3.80 -6.79
CA LEU A 70 11.67 2.34 -6.78
C LEU A 70 10.52 1.89 -5.87
N LEU A 71 10.36 2.52 -4.71
CA LEU A 71 9.24 2.29 -3.80
C LEU A 71 7.91 2.68 -4.43
N GLY A 72 7.84 3.80 -5.15
CA GLY A 72 6.63 4.23 -5.86
C GLY A 72 6.19 3.23 -6.93
N ILE A 73 7.14 2.72 -7.73
CA ILE A 73 6.89 1.69 -8.74
C ILE A 73 6.40 0.40 -8.08
N LEU A 74 7.07 -0.04 -7.02
CA LEU A 74 6.71 -1.26 -6.29
C LEU A 74 5.30 -1.16 -5.72
N LEU A 75 4.93 -0.03 -5.15
CA LEU A 75 3.63 0.18 -4.52
C LEU A 75 2.50 0.25 -5.55
N ILE A 76 2.73 0.87 -6.71
CA ILE A 76 1.79 0.83 -7.84
C ILE A 76 1.67 -0.61 -8.38
N ALA A 77 2.78 -1.35 -8.48
CA ALA A 77 2.74 -2.72 -8.97
C ALA A 77 1.94 -3.67 -8.06
N LEU A 78 2.00 -3.43 -6.74
CA LEU A 78 1.28 -4.22 -5.74
C LEU A 78 -0.21 -3.83 -5.65
N GLU A 79 -0.55 -2.55 -5.84
CA GLU A 79 -1.92 -2.08 -5.59
C GLU A 79 -2.75 -1.80 -6.84
N ALA A 80 -2.08 -1.57 -7.97
CA ALA A 80 -2.66 -1.29 -9.26
C ALA A 80 -1.97 -2.10 -10.37
N PRO A 81 -2.09 -3.44 -10.36
CA PRO A 81 -1.51 -4.29 -11.42
C PRO A 81 -2.12 -4.00 -12.81
N PHE A 82 -3.23 -3.28 -12.88
CA PHE A 82 -3.84 -2.80 -14.13
C PHE A 82 -2.97 -1.79 -14.89
N LEU A 83 -2.12 -1.03 -14.21
CA LEU A 83 -1.14 -0.14 -14.86
C LEU A 83 0.06 -0.94 -15.43
N CYS A 84 0.26 -2.19 -15.00
CA CYS A 84 1.41 -3.03 -15.34
C CYS A 84 1.06 -4.29 -16.15
N VAL A 85 -0.09 -4.33 -16.85
CA VAL A 85 -0.59 -5.50 -17.64
C VAL A 85 0.43 -6.02 -18.68
N PHE A 86 1.39 -5.18 -19.08
CA PHE A 86 2.41 -5.49 -20.07
C PHE A 86 3.59 -6.32 -19.54
N ILE A 87 3.80 -6.38 -18.21
CA ILE A 87 4.92 -7.12 -17.60
C ILE A 87 4.38 -8.29 -16.77
N ASP A 88 4.39 -9.49 -17.35
CA ASP A 88 3.96 -10.74 -16.69
C ASP A 88 4.76 -11.06 -15.41
N TYR A 89 5.97 -10.51 -15.27
CA TYR A 89 6.79 -10.66 -14.08
C TYR A 89 6.20 -9.93 -12.86
N MET A 90 5.59 -8.76 -13.06
CA MET A 90 5.03 -7.96 -11.96
C MET A 90 3.77 -8.59 -11.37
N GLN A 91 2.98 -9.30 -12.20
CA GLN A 91 1.85 -10.09 -11.72
C GLN A 91 2.29 -11.24 -10.81
N LYS A 92 3.40 -11.91 -11.11
CA LYS A 92 3.97 -12.96 -10.23
C LYS A 92 4.48 -12.39 -8.91
N VAL A 93 5.10 -11.22 -8.93
CA VAL A 93 5.59 -10.55 -7.70
C VAL A 93 4.41 -10.14 -6.82
N SER A 94 3.33 -9.63 -7.43
CA SER A 94 2.08 -9.35 -6.72
C SER A 94 1.51 -10.63 -6.10
N ASP A 95 1.44 -11.74 -6.83
CA ASP A 95 0.94 -13.02 -6.31
C ASP A 95 1.72 -13.53 -5.09
N VAL A 96 3.04 -13.31 -5.06
CA VAL A 96 3.88 -13.69 -3.91
C VAL A 96 3.64 -12.77 -2.72
N ALA A 97 3.45 -11.47 -2.95
CA ALA A 97 3.08 -10.52 -1.90
C ALA A 97 1.67 -10.85 -1.36
N GLU A 98 0.68 -10.93 -2.27
CA GLU A 98 -0.56 -11.72 -2.35
C GLU A 98 -0.75 -12.83 -1.31
N ASN A 99 0.19 -13.76 -1.28
CA ASN A 99 0.07 -14.94 -0.42
C ASN A 99 0.54 -14.70 1.03
N LYS A 100 1.16 -13.56 1.33
CA LYS A 100 1.60 -13.24 2.70
C LYS A 100 0.50 -12.56 3.52
N PRO A 101 0.46 -12.80 4.85
CA PRO A 101 -0.51 -12.21 5.76
C PRO A 101 -0.40 -10.68 5.80
N TYR A 102 -1.54 -9.99 5.97
CA TYR A 102 -1.61 -8.52 5.92
C TYR A 102 -0.76 -7.82 6.97
N TRP A 103 -0.55 -8.42 8.14
CA TRP A 103 0.33 -7.86 9.16
C TRP A 103 1.78 -7.73 8.67
N THR A 104 2.28 -8.72 7.92
CA THR A 104 3.61 -8.67 7.31
C THR A 104 3.67 -7.61 6.21
N ARG A 105 2.62 -7.46 5.40
CA ARG A 105 2.58 -6.40 4.39
C ARG A 105 2.53 -5.02 5.00
N ALA A 106 1.71 -4.82 6.02
CA ALA A 106 1.59 -3.55 6.74
C ALA A 106 2.95 -3.12 7.32
N ILE A 107 3.66 -4.05 7.97
CA ILE A 107 5.00 -3.79 8.51
C ILE A 107 6.01 -3.54 7.39
N LEU A 108 5.96 -4.29 6.30
CA LEU A 108 6.86 -4.07 5.16
C LEU A 108 6.64 -2.69 4.55
N TYR A 109 5.40 -2.29 4.28
CA TYR A 109 5.10 -0.96 3.71
C TYR A 109 5.45 0.18 4.67
N ALA A 110 5.12 0.05 5.96
CA ALA A 110 5.46 1.04 6.98
C ALA A 110 6.98 1.12 7.24
N GLY A 111 7.69 0.00 7.16
CA GLY A 111 9.15 -0.05 7.29
C GLY A 111 9.85 0.53 6.07
N LEU A 112 9.38 0.18 4.86
CA LEU A 112 9.90 0.70 3.60
C LEU A 112 9.66 2.22 3.45
N SER A 113 8.58 2.76 4.02
CA SER A 113 8.32 4.22 4.01
C SER A 113 9.27 5.01 4.91
N LEU A 114 9.81 4.40 5.97
CA LEU A 114 10.76 5.03 6.88
C LEU A 114 12.16 5.20 6.28
N VAL A 115 12.56 4.31 5.36
CA VAL A 115 13.87 4.35 4.71
C VAL A 115 14.16 5.69 4.00
N PRO A 116 13.29 6.21 3.10
CA PRO A 116 13.55 7.50 2.44
C PRO A 116 13.51 8.71 3.39
N ILE A 117 12.75 8.65 4.49
CA ILE A 117 12.71 9.70 5.52
C ILE A 117 14.07 9.85 6.21
N LEU A 118 14.71 8.72 6.54
CA LEU A 118 16.01 8.72 7.24
C LEU A 118 17.17 9.18 6.35
N LEU A 119 17.07 8.95 5.03
CA LEU A 119 18.10 9.34 4.06
C LEU A 119 18.05 10.82 3.68
N CYS A 120 16.85 11.41 3.56
CA CYS A 120 16.70 12.82 3.22
C CYS A 120 15.44 13.40 3.85
N PHE A 121 15.64 14.27 4.84
CA PHE A 121 14.55 14.95 5.55
C PHE A 121 14.05 16.17 4.77
N GLY A 122 13.47 15.92 3.59
CA GLY A 122 12.86 16.94 2.75
C GLY A 122 11.34 17.03 2.98
N PRO A 123 10.74 18.23 2.90
CA PRO A 123 9.28 18.40 3.06
C PRO A 123 8.50 17.59 2.00
N SER A 124 9.07 17.49 0.80
CA SER A 124 8.53 16.68 -0.30
C SER A 124 8.58 15.18 0.05
N THR A 125 9.73 14.69 0.50
CA THR A 125 9.97 13.31 0.94
C THR A 125 9.07 12.91 2.11
N LEU A 126 8.83 13.84 3.05
CA LEU A 126 7.94 13.64 4.19
C LEU A 126 6.47 13.45 3.77
N ILE A 127 5.97 14.27 2.85
CA ILE A 127 4.59 14.15 2.38
C ILE A 127 4.39 12.82 1.64
N ALA A 128 5.32 12.47 0.76
CA ALA A 128 5.24 11.24 -0.02
C ALA A 128 5.33 9.98 0.88
N SER A 129 6.29 9.96 1.81
CA SER A 129 6.44 8.86 2.76
C SER A 129 5.29 8.76 3.77
N ALA A 130 4.69 9.88 4.19
CA ALA A 130 3.51 9.88 5.05
C ALA A 130 2.30 9.25 4.35
N LEU A 131 2.11 9.50 3.05
CA LEU A 131 1.07 8.85 2.26
C LEU A 131 1.27 7.32 2.20
N VAL A 132 2.51 6.86 2.00
CA VAL A 132 2.85 5.42 2.04
C VAL A 132 2.69 4.84 3.45
N PHE A 133 2.99 5.61 4.49
CA PHE A 133 2.79 5.17 5.86
C PHE A 133 1.29 5.02 6.17
N CYS A 134 0.45 5.95 5.73
CA CYS A 134 -1.00 5.86 5.85
C CYS A 134 -1.57 4.63 5.13
N THR A 135 -1.05 4.25 3.96
CA THR A 135 -1.46 3.01 3.29
C THR A 135 -1.07 1.79 4.13
N GLY A 136 0.16 1.75 4.66
CA GLY A 136 0.62 0.72 5.61
C GLY A 136 -0.26 0.61 6.86
N LEU A 137 -0.69 1.74 7.44
CA LEU A 137 -1.61 1.78 8.57
C LEU A 137 -2.99 1.21 8.21
N LEU A 138 -3.52 1.51 7.01
CA LEU A 138 -4.78 0.92 6.56
C LEU A 138 -4.68 -0.60 6.40
N TYR A 139 -3.56 -1.14 5.87
CA TYR A 139 -3.32 -2.59 5.88
C TYR A 139 -3.19 -3.16 7.29
N GLY A 140 -2.58 -2.40 8.21
CA GLY A 140 -2.50 -2.76 9.62
C GLY A 140 -3.90 -2.86 10.24
N LEU A 141 -4.78 -1.88 10.02
CA LEU A 141 -6.16 -1.91 10.49
C LEU A 141 -6.96 -3.07 9.90
N MET A 142 -6.74 -3.41 8.63
CA MET A 142 -7.34 -4.60 8.01
C MET A 142 -6.83 -5.92 8.59
N SER A 143 -5.66 -5.93 9.25
CA SER A 143 -5.13 -7.12 9.94
C SER A 143 -5.71 -7.34 11.34
N VAL A 144 -6.30 -6.30 11.96
CA VAL A 144 -6.87 -6.37 13.31
C VAL A 144 -8.29 -6.99 13.32
N GLY A 145 -8.95 -7.08 12.16
CA GLY A 145 -10.30 -7.67 12.04
C GLY A 145 -11.40 -6.75 12.60
N LYS A 146 -12.67 -7.14 12.39
CA LYS A 146 -13.83 -6.31 12.78
C LYS A 146 -13.90 -6.22 14.32
N LYS A 147 -13.98 -4.99 14.85
CA LYS A 147 -14.49 -4.80 16.22
C LYS A 147 -15.93 -5.31 16.27
N ALA A 148 -16.25 -6.17 17.24
CA ALA A 148 -17.59 -6.70 17.45
C ALA A 148 -18.64 -5.56 17.50
N PRO A 149 -19.87 -5.76 17.01
CA PRO A 149 -20.92 -4.75 17.13
C PRO A 149 -21.09 -4.33 18.59
N ALA A 150 -21.37 -3.04 18.83
CA ALA A 150 -21.38 -2.44 20.16
C ALA A 150 -22.33 -3.18 21.14
N GLU A 151 -23.41 -3.77 20.64
CA GLU A 151 -24.28 -4.64 21.43
C GLU A 151 -23.56 -5.90 21.93
N GLN A 152 -22.84 -6.65 21.07
CA GLN A 152 -22.10 -7.83 21.50
C GLN A 152 -20.98 -7.51 22.51
N MET A 153 -20.36 -6.34 22.39
CA MET A 153 -19.40 -5.86 23.39
C MET A 153 -20.09 -5.55 24.73
N LYS A 154 -21.27 -4.92 24.72
CA LYS A 154 -22.05 -4.66 25.93
C LYS A 154 -22.53 -5.95 26.58
N THR A 155 -23.03 -6.91 25.80
CA THR A 155 -23.54 -8.19 26.33
C THR A 155 -22.42 -9.05 26.93
N THR A 156 -21.23 -9.06 26.31
CA THR A 156 -20.05 -9.75 26.84
C THR A 156 -19.51 -9.04 28.10
N ALA A 157 -19.54 -7.72 28.15
CA ALA A 157 -19.15 -6.96 29.34
C ALA A 157 -20.12 -7.18 30.51
N SER A 158 -21.43 -7.22 30.25
CA SER A 158 -22.44 -7.45 31.29
C SER A 158 -22.49 -8.90 31.80
N THR A 159 -21.96 -9.87 31.05
CA THR A 159 -21.83 -11.26 31.52
C THR A 159 -20.57 -11.50 32.35
N LEU A 160 -19.67 -10.51 32.45
CA LEU A 160 -18.46 -10.54 33.26
C LEU A 160 -18.61 -9.80 34.60
N GLU A 161 -19.77 -9.23 34.91
CA GLU A 161 -20.09 -8.73 36.26
C GLU A 161 -20.38 -9.95 37.17
N PRO A 162 -19.56 -10.21 38.21
CA PRO A 162 -19.74 -11.31 39.15
C PRO A 162 -20.84 -11.06 40.19
#